data_AF-A0A1X1C2N9-F1
#
_entry.id   AF-A0A1X1C2N9-F1
#
_cell.length_a   1.000
_cell.length_b   1.000
_cell.length_c   1.000
_cell.angle_alpha   90.00
_cell.angle_beta   90.00
_cell.angle_gamma   90.00
#
_symmetry.space_group_name_H-M   'P 1'
#
loop_
_entity.id
_entity.type
_entity.pdbx_description
1 polymer ?
#
loop_
_entity_poly.entity_id
_entity_poly.type
_entity_poly.pdbx_seq_one_letter_code
_entity_poly.pdbx_strand_id
1 'polypeptide(L)'
;MKTHLEQYMAHRAELAKKVYLEDGFVVLNTGNTTYEIAVNRLHSHESLANWAFHLTEKTWMDMDMMREFLRVASVAANLPLEGV
;
A
#
# COMPACT_ATOMS: atom_id res chain seq x y z
N MET A 1 7.97 -6.82 28.34
CA MET A 1 6.79 -6.21 27.69
C MET A 1 7.31 -5.15 26.74
N LYS A 2 6.99 -5.23 25.43
CA LYS A 2 7.40 -4.20 24.47
C LYS A 2 6.61 -2.92 24.74
N THR A 3 7.25 -1.77 24.60
CA THR A 3 6.59 -0.46 24.68
C THR A 3 5.65 -0.26 23.49
N HIS A 4 4.67 0.65 23.62
CA HIS A 4 3.78 1.01 22.51
C HIS A 4 4.54 1.51 21.28
N LEU A 5 5.64 2.24 21.49
CA LEU A 5 6.51 2.71 20.41
C LEU A 5 7.19 1.55 19.68
N GLU A 6 7.73 0.58 20.41
CA GLU A 6 8.36 -0.60 19.80
C GLU A 6 7.37 -1.45 19.01
N GLN A 7 6.14 -1.60 19.52
CA GLN A 7 5.06 -2.30 18.82
C GLN A 7 4.68 -1.57 17.53
N TYR A 8 4.53 -0.25 17.59
CA TYR A 8 4.23 0.58 16.42
C TYR A 8 5.34 0.48 15.37
N MET A 9 6.61 0.63 15.76
CA MET A 9 7.74 0.53 14.84
C MET A 9 7.83 -0.86 14.19
N ALA A 10 7.63 -1.92 14.96
CA ALA A 10 7.60 -3.28 14.42
C ALA A 10 6.47 -3.45 13.40
N HIS A 11 5.28 -2.94 13.71
CA HIS A 11 4.14 -3.00 12.80
C HIS A 11 4.40 -2.22 11.49
N ARG A 12 4.97 -1.01 11.58
CA ARG A 12 5.39 -0.22 10.40
C ARG A 12 6.42 -0.96 9.55
N ALA A 13 7.39 -1.63 10.18
CA ALA A 13 8.42 -2.40 9.48
C ALA A 13 7.83 -3.62 8.76
N GLU A 14 6.84 -4.29 9.34
CA GLU A 14 6.13 -5.38 8.66
C GLU A 14 5.30 -4.87 7.47
N LEU A 15 4.65 -3.71 7.58
CA LEU A 15 3.90 -3.15 6.46
C LEU A 15 4.79 -2.73 5.30
N ALA A 16 5.98 -2.18 5.57
CA ALA A 16 6.95 -1.82 4.54
C ALA A 16 7.45 -3.04 3.74
N LYS A 17 7.35 -4.27 4.29
CA LYS A 17 7.63 -5.52 3.56
C LYS A 17 6.44 -5.98 2.71
N LYS A 18 5.22 -5.59 3.10
CA LYS A 18 3.98 -5.95 2.40
C LYS A 18 3.68 -5.03 1.22
N VAL A 19 3.97 -3.73 1.33
CA VAL A 19 3.74 -2.79 0.24
C VAL A 19 4.91 -1.84 0.09
N TYR A 20 5.48 -1.78 -1.11
CA TYR A 20 6.67 -0.99 -1.42
C TYR A 20 6.71 -0.56 -2.89
N LEU A 21 7.63 0.34 -3.22
CA LEU A 21 7.90 0.78 -4.59
C LEU A 21 9.09 0.01 -5.14
N GLU A 22 8.97 -0.57 -6.32
CA GLU A 22 10.06 -1.24 -7.03
C GLU A 22 9.88 -1.04 -8.54
N ASP A 23 10.92 -0.56 -9.24
CA ASP A 23 10.98 -0.42 -10.70
C ASP A 23 9.76 0.25 -11.37
N GLY A 24 9.15 1.24 -10.72
CA GLY A 24 7.98 1.96 -11.23
C GLY A 24 6.64 1.25 -10.97
N PHE A 25 6.62 0.26 -10.08
CA PHE A 25 5.44 -0.44 -9.61
C PHE A 25 5.25 -0.24 -8.11
N VAL A 26 4.00 -0.09 -7.69
CA VAL A 26 3.58 -0.36 -6.31
C VAL A 26 3.40 -1.88 -6.20
N VAL A 27 4.27 -2.52 -5.43
CA VAL A 27 4.28 -3.96 -5.24
C VAL A 27 3.55 -4.30 -3.95
N LEU A 28 2.60 -5.23 -4.02
CA LEU A 28 1.89 -5.79 -2.87
C LEU A 28 2.31 -7.25 -2.70
N ASN A 29 3.07 -7.53 -1.66
CA ASN A 29 3.49 -8.87 -1.28
C ASN A 29 2.38 -9.56 -0.48
N THR A 30 1.74 -10.55 -1.12
CA THR A 30 0.60 -11.30 -0.58
C THR A 30 1.03 -12.51 0.27
N GLY A 31 2.33 -12.68 0.51
CA GLY A 31 2.94 -13.82 1.20
C GLY A 31 3.31 -14.99 0.29
N ASN A 32 2.49 -15.27 -0.73
CA ASN A 32 2.74 -16.35 -1.70
C ASN A 32 3.21 -15.84 -3.06
N THR A 33 2.81 -14.62 -3.43
CA THR A 33 3.14 -13.96 -4.70
C THR A 33 3.16 -12.46 -4.53
N THR A 34 3.75 -11.74 -5.48
CA THR A 34 3.58 -10.31 -5.65
C THR A 34 2.36 -10.00 -6.52
N TYR A 35 1.74 -8.86 -6.27
CA TYR A 35 0.78 -8.20 -7.14
C TYR A 35 1.31 -6.80 -7.45
N GLU A 36 1.43 -6.47 -8.73
CA GLU A 36 2.15 -5.27 -9.17
C GLU A 36 1.20 -4.29 -9.86
N ILE A 37 1.25 -3.03 -9.44
CA ILE A 37 0.48 -1.94 -10.04
C ILE A 37 1.46 -0.90 -10.56
N ALA A 38 1.55 -0.78 -11.90
CA ALA A 38 2.39 0.23 -12.51
C ALA A 38 1.95 1.64 -12.08
N VAL A 39 2.88 2.47 -11.64
CA VAL A 39 2.60 3.84 -11.15
C VAL A 39 1.95 4.70 -12.25
N ASN A 40 2.29 4.47 -13.53
CA ASN A 40 1.65 5.18 -14.64
C ASN A 40 0.15 4.88 -14.81
N ARG A 41 -0.37 3.81 -14.18
CA ARG A 41 -1.82 3.51 -14.13
C ARG A 41 -2.53 4.29 -13.01
N LEU A 42 -1.77 4.96 -12.15
CA LEU A 42 -2.24 5.82 -11.06
C LEU A 42 -2.05 7.30 -11.45
N HIS A 43 -2.84 7.79 -12.41
CA HIS A 43 -2.68 9.12 -13.01
C HIS A 43 -3.66 10.18 -12.46
N SER A 44 -4.58 9.79 -11.58
CA SER A 44 -5.55 10.66 -10.92
C SER A 44 -6.04 10.07 -9.61
N HIS A 45 -6.59 10.89 -8.70
CA HIS A 45 -7.25 10.40 -7.49
C HIS A 45 -8.38 9.40 -7.79
N GLU A 46 -9.09 9.57 -8.91
CA GLU A 46 -10.10 8.61 -9.37
C GLU A 46 -9.47 7.26 -9.72
N SER A 47 -8.36 7.24 -10.47
CA SER A 47 -7.67 5.99 -10.80
C SER A 47 -7.13 5.28 -9.54
N LEU A 48 -6.63 6.05 -8.56
CA LEU A 48 -6.18 5.54 -7.27
C LEU A 48 -7.35 4.93 -6.47
N ALA A 49 -8.49 5.61 -6.42
CA ALA A 49 -9.70 5.12 -5.76
C ALA A 49 -10.23 3.85 -6.44
N ASN A 50 -10.27 3.81 -7.77
CA ASN A 50 -10.70 2.63 -8.53
C ASN A 50 -9.79 1.41 -8.23
N TRP A 51 -8.48 1.63 -8.14
CA TRP A 51 -7.56 0.59 -7.71
C TRP A 51 -7.80 0.14 -6.26
N ALA A 52 -8.01 1.08 -5.34
CA ALA A 52 -8.35 0.75 -3.96
C ALA A 52 -9.63 -0.10 -3.88
N PHE A 53 -10.70 0.28 -4.61
CA PHE A 53 -11.92 -0.52 -4.71
C PHE A 53 -11.66 -1.91 -5.30
N HIS A 54 -10.92 -2.01 -6.40
CA HIS A 54 -10.56 -3.30 -6.99
C HIS A 54 -9.79 -4.21 -6.02
N LEU A 55 -8.92 -3.62 -5.20
CA LEU A 55 -8.15 -4.34 -4.20
C LEU A 55 -9.03 -4.84 -3.04
N THR A 56 -10.14 -4.17 -2.72
CA THR A 56 -11.09 -4.68 -1.70
C THR A 56 -11.74 -6.01 -2.09
N GLU A 57 -11.77 -6.34 -3.38
CA GLU A 57 -12.29 -7.62 -3.88
C GLU A 57 -11.31 -8.77 -3.66
N LYS A 58 -10.06 -8.49 -3.29
CA LYS A 58 -9.01 -9.50 -3.14
C LYS A 58 -9.06 -10.10 -1.74
N THR A 59 -9.09 -11.43 -1.67
CA THR A 59 -9.16 -12.18 -0.40
C THR A 59 -7.94 -11.99 0.50
N TRP A 60 -6.79 -11.61 -0.06
CA TRP A 60 -5.55 -11.34 0.66
C TRP A 60 -5.41 -9.88 1.11
N MET A 61 -6.34 -9.00 0.73
CA MET A 61 -6.28 -7.59 1.09
C MET A 61 -6.83 -7.39 2.51
N ASP A 62 -5.98 -6.90 3.40
CA ASP A 62 -6.36 -6.44 4.74
C ASP A 62 -6.32 -4.91 4.83
N MET A 63 -6.90 -4.34 5.90
CA MET A 63 -6.98 -2.89 6.08
C MET A 63 -5.62 -2.22 6.28
N ASP A 64 -4.65 -2.91 6.85
CA ASP A 64 -3.32 -2.35 7.05
C ASP A 64 -2.57 -2.26 5.72
N MET A 65 -2.70 -3.30 4.88
CA MET A 65 -2.18 -3.33 3.53
C MET A 65 -2.86 -2.30 2.63
N MET A 66 -4.18 -2.09 2.77
CA MET A 66 -4.91 -1.03 2.06
C MET A 66 -4.39 0.35 2.44
N ARG A 67 -4.20 0.62 3.74
CA ARG A 67 -3.64 1.89 4.22
C ARG A 67 -2.21 2.09 3.72
N GLU A 68 -1.40 1.03 3.71
CA GLU A 68 -0.04 1.06 3.16
C GLU A 68 -0.04 1.33 1.66
N PHE A 69 -0.91 0.66 0.90
CA PHE A 69 -1.12 0.91 -0.52
C PHE A 69 -1.47 2.36 -0.78
N LEU A 70 -2.51 2.91 -0.13
CA LEU A 70 -2.95 4.29 -0.35
C LEU A 70 -1.82 5.29 -0.10
N ARG A 71 -0.99 5.10 0.92
CA ARG A 71 0.15 6.00 1.18
C ARG A 71 1.28 5.83 0.17
N VAL A 72 1.72 4.60 -0.11
CA VAL A 72 2.82 4.37 -1.05
C VAL A 72 2.42 4.83 -2.46
N ALA A 73 1.21 4.48 -2.89
CA ALA A 73 0.67 4.82 -4.20
C ALA A 73 0.44 6.33 -4.35
N SER A 74 -0.15 7.00 -3.36
CA SER A 74 -0.37 8.46 -3.42
C SER A 74 0.95 9.24 -3.54
N VAL A 75 1.96 8.86 -2.77
CA VAL A 75 3.28 9.51 -2.83
C VAL A 75 3.96 9.20 -4.18
N ALA A 76 3.98 7.95 -4.61
CA ALA A 76 4.62 7.54 -5.86
C ALA A 76 3.97 8.18 -7.10
N ALA A 77 2.65 8.35 -7.08
CA ALA A 77 1.88 8.95 -8.17
C ALA A 77 1.79 10.49 -8.08
N ASN A 78 2.34 11.11 -7.03
CA ASN A 78 2.18 12.54 -6.73
C ASN A 78 0.70 12.97 -6.61
N LEU A 79 -0.11 12.13 -5.95
CA LEU A 79 -1.54 12.29 -5.70
C LEU A 79 -1.81 12.33 -4.19
N PRO A 80 -1.42 13.40 -3.46
CA PRO A 80 -1.48 13.42 -2.01
C PRO A 80 -2.90 13.15 -1.48
N LEU A 81 -2.97 12.38 -0.40
CA LEU A 81 -4.19 12.09 0.35
C LEU A 81 -4.05 12.66 1.76
N GLU A 82 -5.11 13.27 2.27
CA GLU A 82 -5.14 13.74 3.66
C GLU A 82 -5.32 12.56 4.62
N GLY A 83 -4.51 12.49 5.67
CA GLY A 83 -4.66 11.51 6.74
C GLY A 83 -4.10 10.10 6.48
N VAL A 84 -3.20 9.95 5.50
CA VAL A 84 -2.54 8.67 5.13
C VAL A 84 -1.03 8.73 5.28
#